data_AF-A0A5K0XS82-F1
#
_entry.id   AF-A0A5K0XS82-F1
#
_cell.length_a   1.000
_cell.length_b   1.000
_cell.length_c   1.000
_cell.angle_alpha   90.00
_cell.angle_beta   90.00
_cell.angle_gamma   90.00
#
_symmetry.space_group_name_H-M   'P 1'
#
loop_
_entity.id
_entity.type
_entity.pdbx_description
1 polymer ?
#
loop_
_entity_poly.entity_id
_entity_poly.type
_entity_poly.pdbx_seq_one_letter_code
_entity_poly.pdbx_strand_id
1 'polypeptide(L)'
;VGRTPVSMAAAVLILASVALFLSWVVVKGAYSLWWKPRKYAETFKRQGIHGYPYKFFIGNAREAAIMQVKALAKPMAFSHELAPRINPFFKECVDKY
;
A
#
# COMPACT_ATOMS: atom_id res chain seq x y z
N VAL A 1 -3.31 -22.01 48.20
CA VAL A 1 -2.95 -21.64 46.81
C VAL A 1 -2.76 -20.12 46.76
N GLY A 2 -1.63 -19.62 47.25
CA GLY A 2 -1.34 -18.18 47.30
C GLY A 2 -0.59 -17.76 46.05
N ARG A 3 -1.17 -16.89 45.23
CA ARG A 3 -0.44 -16.23 44.14
C ARG A 3 0.56 -15.27 44.80
N THR A 4 1.84 -15.61 44.77
CA THR A 4 2.89 -14.78 45.36
C THR A 4 2.91 -13.41 44.66
N PRO A 5 3.11 -12.30 45.40
CA PRO A 5 3.07 -10.95 44.84
C PRO A 5 4.09 -10.73 43.72
N VAL A 6 5.18 -11.49 43.74
CA VAL A 6 6.22 -11.52 42.69
C VAL A 6 5.68 -12.04 41.36
N SER A 7 4.83 -13.07 41.37
CA SER A 7 4.22 -13.62 40.15
C SER A 7 3.24 -12.62 39.52
N MET A 8 2.52 -11.85 40.34
CA MET A 8 1.64 -10.79 39.84
C MET A 8 2.41 -9.62 39.24
N ALA A 9 3.49 -9.17 39.88
CA ALA A 9 4.35 -8.12 39.34
C ALA A 9 4.99 -8.52 38.00
N ALA A 10 5.46 -9.76 37.89
CA ALA A 10 6.01 -10.28 36.64
C ALA A 10 4.97 -10.31 35.50
N ALA A 11 3.74 -10.74 35.79
CA ALA A 11 2.66 -10.75 34.81
C ALA A 11 2.32 -9.33 34.30
N VAL A 12 2.31 -8.33 35.19
CA VAL A 12 2.07 -6.93 34.82
C VAL A 12 3.19 -6.39 33.91
N LEU A 13 4.45 -6.71 34.21
CA LEU A 13 5.59 -6.29 33.38
C LEU A 13 5.53 -6.91 31.97
N ILE A 14 5.15 -8.18 31.87
CA ILE A 14 4.97 -8.85 30.57
C ILE A 14 3.82 -8.22 29.78
N LEU A 15 2.69 -7.93 30.43
CA LEU A 15 1.58 -7.24 29.77
C LEU A 15 1.98 -5.85 29.28
N ALA A 16 2.73 -5.10 30.09
CA ALA A 16 3.21 -3.78 29.72
C ALA A 16 4.19 -3.83 28.52
N SER A 17 5.12 -4.79 28.50
CA SER A 17 6.07 -4.95 27.41
C SER A 17 5.38 -5.37 26.10
N VAL A 18 4.40 -6.27 26.16
CA VAL A 18 3.59 -6.65 25.01
C VAL A 18 2.78 -5.44 24.49
N ALA A 19 2.17 -4.66 25.39
CA ALA A 19 1.43 -3.47 25.00
C ALA A 19 2.32 -2.42 24.30
N LEU A 20 3.53 -2.19 24.81
CA LEU A 20 4.52 -1.30 24.19
C LEU A 20 4.99 -1.82 22.82
N PHE A 21 5.19 -3.13 22.68
CA PHE A 21 5.56 -3.72 21.41
C PHE A 21 4.44 -3.57 20.37
N LEU A 22 3.19 -3.84 20.76
CA LEU A 22 2.04 -3.67 19.86
C LEU A 22 1.85 -2.21 19.45
N SER A 23 1.97 -1.26 20.37
CA SER A 23 1.87 0.17 20.05
C SER A 23 2.97 0.60 19.07
N TRP A 24 4.20 0.13 19.28
CA TRP A 24 5.32 0.37 18.36
C TRP A 24 5.02 -0.17 16.95
N VAL A 25 4.52 -1.41 16.84
CA VAL A 25 4.15 -2.02 15.56
C VAL A 25 3.06 -1.20 14.86
N VAL A 26 2.04 -0.74 15.59
CA VAL A 26 0.97 0.09 15.03
C VAL A 26 1.51 1.41 14.52
N VAL A 27 2.34 2.11 15.31
CA VAL A 27 2.94 3.39 14.91
C VAL A 27 3.83 3.23 13.68
N LYS A 28 4.70 2.21 13.67
CA LYS A 28 5.58 1.91 12.54
C LYS A 28 4.78 1.51 11.30
N GLY A 29 3.71 0.73 11.49
CA GLY A 29 2.76 0.36 10.45
C GLY A 29 2.07 1.57 9.84
N ALA A 30 1.52 2.46 10.67
CA ALA A 30 0.88 3.70 10.22
C ALA A 30 1.86 4.62 9.48
N TYR A 31 3.09 4.77 9.99
CA TYR A 31 4.13 5.55 9.32
C TYR A 31 4.46 4.97 7.92
N SER A 32 4.66 3.65 7.83
CA SER A 32 5.06 3.00 6.59
C SER A 32 3.92 2.88 5.57
N LEU A 33 2.69 2.58 6.02
CA LEU A 33 1.53 2.34 5.15
C LEU A 33 0.74 3.61 4.83
N TRP A 34 0.92 4.70 5.56
CA TRP A 34 0.15 5.92 5.37
C TRP A 34 1.03 7.14 5.13
N TRP A 35 1.96 7.43 6.05
CA TRP A 35 2.72 8.68 6.01
C TRP A 35 3.74 8.69 4.87
N LYS A 36 4.57 7.65 4.79
CA LYS A 36 5.62 7.51 3.78
C LYS A 36 5.09 7.56 2.34
N PRO A 37 4.06 6.79 1.94
CA PRO A 37 3.55 6.84 0.56
C PRO A 37 2.92 8.20 0.21
N ARG A 38 2.22 8.86 1.14
CA ARG A 38 1.67 10.21 0.90
C ARG A 38 2.77 11.23 0.66
N LYS A 39 3.84 11.21 1.46
CA LYS A 39 4.99 12.11 1.29
C LYS A 39 5.66 11.94 -0.07
N TYR A 40 5.79 10.69 -0.54
CA TYR A 40 6.34 10.43 -1.88
C TYR A 40 5.41 10.93 -2.98
N ALA A 41 4.11 10.67 -2.88
CA ALA A 41 3.13 11.16 -3.85
C ALA A 41 3.16 12.69 -3.99
N GLU A 42 3.24 13.42 -2.87
CA GLU A 42 3.39 14.87 -2.89
C GLU A 42 4.72 15.33 -3.51
N THR A 43 5.81 14.62 -3.22
CA THR A 43 7.13 14.93 -3.76
C THR A 43 7.17 14.77 -5.28
N PHE A 44 6.63 13.66 -5.80
CA PHE A 44 6.49 13.43 -7.24
C PHE A 44 5.61 14.48 -7.90
N LYS A 45 4.49 14.85 -7.26
CA LYS A 45 3.61 15.90 -7.77
C LYS A 45 4.33 17.25 -7.89
N ARG A 46 5.21 17.60 -6.94
CA ARG A 46 6.05 18.80 -7.01
C ARG A 46 7.11 18.74 -8.11
N GLN A 47 7.54 17.54 -8.49
CA GLN A 47 8.45 17.32 -9.63
C GLN A 47 7.72 17.33 -10.98
N GLY A 48 6.41 17.55 -10.99
CA GLY A 48 5.59 17.50 -12.21
C GLY A 48 5.19 16.08 -12.62
N ILE A 49 5.55 15.06 -11.82
CA ILE A 49 5.13 13.68 -12.05
C ILE A 49 3.75 13.50 -11.42
N HIS A 50 2.74 13.50 -12.28
CA HIS A 50 1.36 13.25 -11.89
C HIS A 50 1.02 11.76 -12.05
N GLY A 51 0.09 11.29 -11.25
CA GLY A 51 -0.33 9.90 -11.26
C GLY A 51 -1.48 9.67 -10.30
N TYR A 52 -1.92 8.42 -10.21
CA TYR A 52 -3.01 8.08 -9.33
C TYR A 52 -2.70 8.36 -7.85
N PRO A 53 -3.68 8.83 -7.06
CA PRO A 53 -3.51 8.99 -5.63
C PRO A 53 -3.32 7.63 -4.95
N TYR A 54 -2.56 7.62 -3.85
CA TYR A 54 -2.34 6.43 -3.03
C TYR A 54 -3.66 5.92 -2.42
N LYS A 55 -3.95 4.63 -2.59
CA LYS A 55 -5.03 3.91 -1.90
C LYS A 55 -4.43 2.93 -0.87
N PHE A 56 -5.06 2.85 0.30
CA PHE A 56 -4.53 2.10 1.45
C PHE A 56 -4.45 0.59 1.18
N PHE A 57 -3.37 -0.04 1.69
CA PHE A 57 -3.02 -1.48 1.60
C PHE A 57 -2.75 -2.04 0.19
N ILE A 58 -3.76 -2.06 -0.68
CA ILE A 58 -3.68 -2.74 -1.99
C ILE A 58 -3.39 -1.74 -3.13
N GLY A 59 -3.56 -0.45 -2.87
CA GLY A 59 -3.35 0.56 -3.90
C GLY A 59 -4.34 0.42 -5.05
N ASN A 60 -3.82 0.56 -6.27
CA ASN A 60 -4.59 0.44 -7.51
C ASN A 60 -4.36 -0.90 -8.23
N ALA A 61 -3.80 -1.89 -7.52
CA ALA A 61 -3.42 -3.16 -8.12
C ALA A 61 -4.64 -3.91 -8.69
N ARG A 62 -5.80 -3.79 -8.04
CA ARG A 62 -7.05 -4.41 -8.51
C ARG A 62 -7.53 -3.79 -9.83
N GLU A 63 -7.52 -2.47 -9.93
CA GLU A 63 -7.91 -1.75 -11.15
C GLU A 63 -6.94 -2.08 -12.29
N ALA A 64 -5.64 -2.10 -12.02
CA ALA A 64 -4.63 -2.50 -12.99
C ALA A 64 -4.85 -3.94 -13.50
N ALA A 65 -5.14 -4.89 -12.60
CA ALA A 65 -5.44 -6.28 -12.97
C ALA A 65 -6.71 -6.38 -13.83
N ILE A 66 -7.77 -5.66 -13.48
CA ILE A 66 -9.02 -5.62 -14.26
C ILE A 66 -8.77 -5.05 -15.66
N MET A 67 -8.00 -3.96 -15.76
CA MET A 67 -7.62 -3.38 -17.06
C MET A 67 -6.80 -4.37 -17.90
N GLN A 68 -5.87 -5.09 -17.27
CA GLN A 68 -5.06 -6.12 -17.95
C GLN A 68 -5.93 -7.23 -18.53
N VAL A 69 -6.86 -7.78 -17.73
CA VAL A 69 -7.79 -8.83 -18.19
C VAL A 69 -8.64 -8.33 -19.36
N LYS A 70 -9.15 -7.10 -19.28
CA LYS A 70 -9.93 -6.48 -20.37
C LYS A 70 -9.10 -6.25 -21.64
N ALA A 71 -7.83 -5.86 -21.51
CA ALA A 71 -6.95 -5.64 -22.65
C ALA A 71 -6.59 -6.95 -23.36
N LEU A 72 -6.38 -8.02 -22.60
CA LEU A 72 -6.06 -9.36 -23.13
C LEU A 72 -7.28 -10.04 -23.76
N ALA A 73 -8.48 -9.82 -23.22
CA ALA A 73 -9.73 -10.36 -23.75
C ALA A 73 -10.09 -9.82 -25.14
N LYS A 74 -9.61 -8.61 -25.49
CA LYS A 74 -9.80 -8.05 -26.83
C LYS A 74 -8.85 -8.74 -27.83
N PRO A 75 -9.27 -8.97 -29.08
CA PRO A 75 -8.35 -9.43 -30.12
C PRO A 75 -7.21 -8.42 -30.31
N MET A 76 -6.02 -8.91 -30.65
CA MET A 76 -4.88 -8.05 -30.93
C MET A 76 -5.15 -7.28 -32.24
N ALA A 77 -5.07 -5.95 -32.19
CA ALA A 77 -5.17 -5.13 -33.38
C ALA A 77 -3.88 -5.26 -34.21
N PHE A 78 -4.02 -5.20 -35.54
CA PHE A 78 -2.88 -5.12 -36.45
C PHE A 78 -2.35 -3.69 -36.50
N SER A 79 -1.67 -3.29 -35.42
CA SER A 79 -1.10 -1.96 -35.23
C SER A 79 0.22 -2.05 -34.48
N HIS A 80 1.09 -1.05 -34.65
CA HIS A 80 2.32 -0.91 -33.88
C HIS A 80 2.09 -0.42 -32.44
N GLU A 81 0.87 -0.01 -32.11
CA GLU A 81 0.50 0.44 -30.75
C GLU A 81 0.23 -0.73 -29.80
N LEU A 82 1.30 -1.28 -29.23
CA LEU A 82 1.20 -2.41 -28.29
C LEU A 82 1.07 -1.98 -26.83
N ALA A 83 1.45 -0.74 -26.50
CA ALA A 83 1.41 -0.18 -25.15
C ALA A 83 0.06 -0.39 -24.41
N PRO A 84 -1.12 -0.08 -25.01
CA PRO A 84 -2.41 -0.30 -24.33
C PRO A 84 -2.74 -1.77 -24.09
N ARG A 85 -2.11 -2.72 -24.81
CA ARG A 85 -2.29 -4.16 -24.58
C ARG A 85 -1.33 -4.69 -23.51
N ILE A 86 -0.07 -4.26 -23.56
CA ILE A 86 0.98 -4.73 -22.66
C ILE A 86 0.77 -4.18 -21.25
N ASN A 87 0.55 -2.87 -21.13
CA ASN A 87 0.36 -2.19 -19.86
C ASN A 87 -0.75 -1.13 -19.98
N PRO A 88 -2.03 -1.53 -20.04
CA PRO A 88 -3.17 -0.63 -20.16
C PRO A 88 -3.22 0.39 -19.02
N PHE A 89 -2.89 -0.02 -17.80
CA PHE A 89 -2.90 0.86 -16.63
C PHE A 89 -1.92 2.02 -16.78
N PHE A 90 -0.70 1.75 -17.24
CA PHE A 90 0.29 2.80 -17.48
C PHE A 90 -0.10 3.72 -18.63
N LYS A 91 -0.64 3.16 -19.73
CA LYS A 91 -1.15 3.98 -20.84
C LYS A 91 -2.25 4.94 -20.36
N GLU A 92 -3.19 4.45 -19.53
CA GLU A 92 -4.23 5.28 -18.94
C GLU A 92 -3.68 6.33 -17.96
N CYS A 93 -2.65 6.01 -17.18
CA CYS A 93 -1.97 7.00 -16.34
C CYS A 93 -1.46 8.18 -17.16
N VAL A 94 -0.71 7.90 -18.23
CA VAL A 94 -0.08 8.92 -19.09
C VAL A 94 -1.11 9.75 -19.84
N ASP A 95 -2.21 9.14 -20.27
CA ASP A 95 -3.28 9.87 -20.96
C ASP A 95 -4.07 10.80 -20.03
N LYS A 96 -4.07 10.52 -18.73
CA LYS A 96 -4.89 11.22 -17.74
C LYS A 96 -4.14 12.28 -16.94
N TYR A 97 -2.83 12.13 -16.76
CA TYR A 97 -2.00 12.88 -15.81
C TYR A 97 -0.72 13.40 -16.48
#